data_AF-A0A9W9WDP5-F1
#
_entry.id   AF-A0A9W9WDP5-F1
#
_cell.length_a   1.000
_cell.length_b   1.000
_cell.length_c   1.000
_cell.angle_alpha   90.00
_cell.angle_beta   90.00
_cell.angle_gamma   90.00
#
_symmetry.space_group_name_H-M   'P 1'
#
loop_
_entity.id
_entity.type
_entity.pdbx_description
1 polymer ?
#
loop_
_entity_poly.entity_id
_entity_poly.type
_entity_poly.pdbx_seq_one_letter_code
_entity_poly.pdbx_strand_id
1 'polypeptide(L)'
;MALVRISLIWAGYAFVVGILLAVASVFVHVYQTPRDRYPSVTFTCVIAITSLLATVLLLPVDVALVSSTTSSKLGQRKEWATQDEVDKITYSLTVFYYVLYSLDTLLCLLGIPFAYFWYEGYDEGATETDQQTAGRRFWGALKYTMSFITILIILFLVGLFIPASRDTNGINLDYFKRLLNENRGERALTFVLAVLMTIGICLYILYTSTGLALFPINLMKTAPSISNPRLRASTAVQLETNREQQRQVEGRCTGNPDLLSSKDRRELDTLAREERTLIQRQRLVEEAQGEGWSCLTKAWFKIEAVFRPFKLLGGVLLVLVALLTWVSMLLTAVDKAENSICKNLCGYILGHVGIFNPFNWALVQSANIFPVDYAIFTMLVLFFFCSSVAGIAAVGIRFLRVRVFPIRQGHTSPQALLLATDMLMLIILAFNYSISMLVAPQYATFGPQSFCDRAPESPLDQSDCSNNKQFIKPCSVLADNPAAQQVCTPSIGSTLLNSVTLNFPFFGVVFFWAQFLFLGLYLVTFLAVLFRSQNFGERQLDEDAEEAEEEGLLATTDRRFNVTRQDITGRASRSGRSDN
;
A
#
# COMPACT_ATOMS: atom_id res chain seq x y z
N MET A 1 -28.26 15.96 -22.14
CA MET A 1 -28.23 15.00 -21.00
C MET A 1 -26.92 14.20 -20.92
N ALA A 2 -26.34 13.73 -22.03
CA ALA A 2 -25.09 12.96 -22.02
C ALA A 2 -23.86 13.73 -21.50
N LEU A 3 -23.62 14.94 -22.02
CA LEU A 3 -22.52 15.82 -21.56
C LEU A 3 -22.58 16.13 -20.06
N VAL A 4 -23.79 16.30 -19.51
CA VAL A 4 -23.99 16.53 -18.07
C VAL A 4 -23.56 15.30 -17.27
N ARG A 5 -23.92 14.08 -17.72
CA ARG A 5 -23.49 12.83 -17.05
C ARG A 5 -21.98 12.65 -17.09
N ILE A 6 -21.35 12.88 -18.25
CA ILE A 6 -19.90 12.79 -18.41
C ILE A 6 -19.20 13.80 -17.48
N SER A 7 -19.68 15.05 -17.46
CA SER A 7 -19.13 16.09 -16.58
C SER A 7 -19.31 15.76 -15.09
N LEU A 8 -20.45 15.17 -14.70
CA LEU A 8 -20.69 14.71 -13.33
C LEU A 8 -19.74 13.58 -12.91
N ILE A 9 -19.43 12.65 -13.81
CA ILE A 9 -18.46 11.57 -13.54
C ILE A 9 -17.06 12.16 -13.29
N TRP A 10 -16.60 13.08 -14.14
CA TRP A 10 -15.32 13.78 -13.95
C TRP A 10 -15.29 14.63 -12.68
N ALA A 11 -16.38 15.33 -12.37
CA ALA A 11 -16.51 16.10 -11.13
C ALA A 11 -16.44 15.19 -9.89
N GLY A 12 -17.06 14.01 -9.95
CA GLY A 12 -16.96 12.98 -8.92
C GLY A 12 -15.53 12.50 -8.71
N TYR A 13 -14.80 12.24 -9.80
CA TYR A 13 -13.38 11.90 -9.73
C TYR A 13 -12.54 13.00 -9.08
N ALA A 14 -12.71 14.26 -9.50
CA ALA A 14 -11.99 15.39 -8.92
C ALA A 14 -12.28 15.56 -7.42
N PHE A 15 -13.53 15.35 -7.00
CA PHE A 15 -13.92 15.36 -5.60
C PHE A 15 -13.22 14.24 -4.80
N VAL A 16 -13.17 13.02 -5.35
CA VAL A 16 -12.49 11.90 -4.71
C VAL A 16 -10.99 12.17 -4.59
N VAL A 17 -10.34 12.71 -5.63
CA VAL A 17 -8.92 13.11 -5.57
C VAL A 17 -8.68 14.12 -4.45
N GLY A 18 -9.58 15.08 -4.25
CA GLY A 18 -9.52 16.01 -3.11
C GLY A 18 -9.57 15.32 -1.75
N ILE A 19 -10.42 14.28 -1.59
CA ILE A 19 -10.47 13.46 -0.38
C ILE A 19 -9.18 12.66 -0.21
N LEU A 20 -8.65 12.06 -1.28
CA LEU A 20 -7.41 11.29 -1.25
C LEU A 20 -6.23 12.16 -0.81
N LEU A 21 -6.17 13.41 -1.27
CA LEU A 21 -5.14 14.36 -0.84
C LEU A 21 -5.22 14.61 0.68
N ALA A 22 -6.42 14.77 1.23
CA ALA A 22 -6.62 14.93 2.66
C ALA A 22 -6.21 13.67 3.43
N VAL A 23 -6.60 12.48 2.95
CA VAL A 23 -6.24 11.19 3.54
C VAL A 23 -4.72 10.96 3.51
N ALA A 24 -4.07 11.24 2.38
CA ALA A 24 -2.62 11.14 2.22
C ALA A 24 -1.87 12.12 3.13
N SER A 25 -2.36 13.36 3.25
CA SER A 25 -1.80 14.35 4.18
C SER A 25 -1.89 13.89 5.63
N VAL A 26 -3.07 13.43 6.07
CA VAL A 26 -3.25 12.88 7.42
C VAL A 26 -2.35 11.68 7.64
N PHE A 27 -2.31 10.75 6.68
CA PHE A 27 -1.47 9.56 6.74
C PHE A 27 0.01 9.92 6.97
N VAL A 28 0.57 10.82 6.15
CA VAL A 28 1.97 11.25 6.28
C VAL A 28 2.22 11.92 7.63
N HIS A 29 1.32 12.80 8.08
CA HIS A 29 1.48 13.50 9.36
C HIS A 29 1.34 12.59 10.60
N VAL A 30 0.57 11.51 10.49
CA VAL A 30 0.36 10.54 11.57
C VAL A 30 1.59 9.65 11.76
N TYR A 31 2.28 9.28 10.67
CA TYR A 31 3.47 8.45 10.76
C TYR A 31 4.74 9.26 11.09
N GLN A 32 4.88 10.45 10.50
CA GLN A 32 6.07 11.28 10.65
C GLN A 32 6.33 11.73 12.11
N THR A 33 7.59 11.62 12.54
CA THR A 33 8.04 12.12 13.84
C THR A 33 7.80 13.63 13.95
N PRO A 34 7.12 14.13 15.01
CA PRO A 34 6.84 15.56 15.16
C PRO A 34 8.07 16.46 15.24
N ARG A 35 9.20 15.93 15.72
CA ARG A 35 10.45 16.67 15.92
C ARG A 35 11.22 16.93 14.62
N ASP A 36 11.16 16.00 13.66
CA ASP A 36 11.99 16.03 12.43
C ASP A 36 11.16 16.35 11.18
N ARG A 37 10.16 17.21 11.32
CA ARG A 37 9.26 17.55 10.20
C ARG A 37 9.97 18.43 9.18
N TYR A 38 10.33 17.83 8.03
CA TYR A 38 10.90 18.56 6.90
C TYR A 38 9.86 18.77 5.79
N PRO A 39 9.51 20.03 5.42
CA PRO A 39 8.42 20.31 4.48
C PRO A 39 8.56 19.66 3.11
N SER A 40 9.78 19.58 2.55
CA SER A 40 9.98 18.99 1.22
C SER A 40 9.70 17.48 1.21
N VAL A 41 10.02 16.79 2.32
CA VAL A 41 9.76 15.34 2.46
C VAL A 41 8.27 15.10 2.55
N THR A 42 7.58 15.83 3.44
CA THR A 42 6.14 15.73 3.61
C THR A 42 5.40 16.02 2.30
N PHE A 43 5.76 17.10 1.59
CA PHE A 43 5.17 17.45 0.30
C PHE A 43 5.36 16.37 -0.75
N THR A 44 6.58 15.83 -0.88
CA THR A 44 6.89 14.76 -1.85
C THR A 44 6.08 13.50 -1.55
N CYS A 45 6.02 13.07 -0.29
CA CYS A 45 5.25 11.88 0.10
C CYS A 45 3.75 12.05 -0.14
N VAL A 46 3.19 13.22 0.19
CA VAL A 46 1.75 13.49 -0.02
C VAL A 46 1.39 13.47 -1.49
N ILE A 47 2.19 14.12 -2.35
CA ILE A 47 1.95 14.12 -3.81
C ILE A 47 2.12 12.73 -4.39
N ALA A 48 3.16 11.99 -4.00
CA ALA A 48 3.42 10.62 -4.44
C ALA A 48 2.24 9.68 -4.14
N ILE A 49 1.77 9.66 -2.89
CA ILE A 49 0.66 8.79 -2.47
C ILE A 49 -0.65 9.23 -3.16
N THR A 50 -0.89 10.55 -3.27
CA THR A 50 -2.11 11.07 -3.89
C THR A 50 -2.16 10.77 -5.39
N SER A 51 -1.06 11.02 -6.11
CA SER A 51 -0.92 10.76 -7.55
C SER A 51 -1.25 9.30 -7.83
N LEU A 52 -0.64 8.40 -7.08
CA LEU A 52 -0.78 6.99 -7.33
C LEU A 52 -2.16 6.43 -6.96
N LEU A 53 -2.74 6.86 -5.83
CA LEU A 53 -4.12 6.48 -5.51
C LEU A 53 -5.11 7.04 -6.55
N ALA A 54 -4.85 8.23 -7.10
CA ALA A 54 -5.63 8.78 -8.20
C ALA A 54 -5.51 7.92 -9.47
N THR A 55 -4.31 7.47 -9.84
CA THR A 55 -4.07 6.56 -10.99
C THR A 55 -4.91 5.29 -10.91
N VAL A 56 -5.04 4.72 -9.72
CA VAL A 56 -5.76 3.45 -9.53
C VAL A 56 -7.26 3.66 -9.51
N LEU A 57 -7.72 4.73 -8.87
CA LEU A 57 -9.13 5.08 -8.79
C LEU A 57 -9.67 5.73 -10.07
N LEU A 58 -8.82 5.96 -11.07
CA LEU A 58 -9.24 6.29 -12.42
C LEU A 58 -9.93 5.11 -13.13
N LEU A 59 -9.66 3.86 -12.75
CA LEU A 59 -10.24 2.69 -13.41
C LEU A 59 -11.78 2.61 -13.31
N PRO A 60 -12.42 2.79 -12.15
CA PRO A 60 -13.88 2.87 -12.09
C PRO A 60 -14.47 4.04 -12.89
N VAL A 61 -13.75 5.17 -13.00
CA VAL A 61 -14.16 6.31 -13.83
C VAL A 61 -14.14 5.95 -15.31
N ASP A 62 -13.07 5.30 -15.74
CA ASP A 62 -12.89 4.77 -17.09
C ASP A 62 -14.01 3.78 -17.43
N VAL A 63 -14.25 2.79 -16.58
CA VAL A 63 -15.36 1.84 -16.73
C VAL A 63 -16.71 2.56 -16.78
N ALA A 64 -16.95 3.54 -15.91
CA ALA A 64 -18.21 4.30 -15.89
C ALA A 64 -18.40 5.15 -17.16
N LEU A 65 -17.36 5.81 -17.66
CA LEU A 65 -17.41 6.63 -18.88
C LEU A 65 -17.64 5.75 -20.11
N VAL A 66 -16.88 4.67 -20.25
CA VAL A 66 -16.98 3.76 -21.38
C VAL A 66 -18.32 3.02 -21.37
N SER A 67 -18.76 2.49 -20.23
CA SER A 67 -20.07 1.83 -20.12
C SER A 67 -21.25 2.80 -20.28
N SER A 68 -21.07 4.11 -20.02
CA SER A 68 -22.14 5.10 -20.23
C SER A 68 -22.58 5.22 -21.68
N THR A 69 -21.73 4.82 -22.64
CA THR A 69 -21.99 4.86 -24.10
C THR A 69 -22.95 3.76 -24.56
N THR A 70 -23.10 2.68 -23.78
CA THR A 70 -23.93 1.53 -24.13
C THR A 70 -25.17 1.42 -23.24
N SER A 71 -26.17 0.69 -23.72
CA SER A 71 -27.36 0.28 -22.96
C SER A 71 -27.29 -1.20 -22.66
N SER A 72 -26.98 -1.56 -21.41
CA SER A 72 -26.92 -2.97 -20.97
C SER A 72 -28.25 -3.72 -21.12
N LYS A 73 -29.38 -3.00 -21.14
CA LYS A 73 -30.72 -3.60 -21.31
C LYS A 73 -31.05 -3.96 -22.76
N LEU A 74 -30.47 -3.25 -23.71
CA LEU A 74 -30.75 -3.41 -25.15
C LEU A 74 -29.61 -4.10 -25.89
N GLY A 75 -28.40 -4.09 -25.33
CA GLY A 75 -27.21 -4.62 -25.99
C GLY A 75 -26.75 -3.75 -27.17
N GLN A 76 -27.05 -2.45 -27.13
CA GLN A 76 -26.81 -1.48 -28.20
C GLN A 76 -26.11 -0.23 -27.66
N ARG A 77 -25.46 0.53 -28.54
CA ARG A 77 -24.97 1.87 -28.21
C ARG A 77 -26.15 2.84 -28.07
N LYS A 78 -26.01 3.84 -27.21
CA LYS A 78 -27.01 4.91 -27.10
C LYS A 78 -26.93 5.82 -28.33
N GLU A 79 -28.06 6.42 -28.71
CA GLU A 79 -28.15 7.28 -29.91
C GLU A 79 -27.14 8.44 -29.94
N TRP A 80 -26.79 8.99 -28.77
CA TRP A 80 -25.81 10.07 -28.67
C TRP A 80 -24.35 9.60 -28.76
N ALA A 81 -24.09 8.31 -28.56
CA ALA A 81 -22.75 7.74 -28.49
C ALA A 81 -22.29 7.27 -29.89
N THR A 82 -22.11 8.25 -30.78
CA THR A 82 -21.47 8.03 -32.09
C THR A 82 -20.02 7.58 -31.90
N GLN A 83 -19.41 6.97 -32.93
CA GLN A 83 -18.01 6.53 -32.86
C GLN A 83 -17.06 7.70 -32.53
N ASP A 84 -17.30 8.89 -33.11
CA ASP A 84 -16.48 10.08 -32.84
C ASP A 84 -16.54 10.52 -31.36
N GLU A 85 -17.71 10.43 -30.71
CA GLU A 85 -17.84 10.77 -29.29
C GLU A 85 -17.19 9.72 -28.39
N VAL A 86 -17.29 8.44 -28.75
CA VAL A 86 -16.56 7.36 -28.07
C VAL A 86 -15.06 7.59 -28.16
N ASP A 87 -14.56 7.89 -29.36
CA ASP A 87 -13.14 8.12 -29.62
C ASP A 87 -12.61 9.33 -28.82
N LYS A 88 -13.42 10.39 -28.69
CA LYS A 88 -13.10 11.56 -27.87
C LYS A 88 -13.00 11.22 -26.38
N ILE A 89 -13.91 10.39 -25.86
CA ILE A 89 -13.89 9.93 -24.46
C ILE A 89 -12.64 9.07 -24.22
N THR A 90 -12.38 8.09 -25.09
CA THR A 90 -11.22 7.19 -24.97
C THR A 90 -9.91 7.95 -25.11
N TYR A 91 -9.83 8.93 -26.03
CA TYR A 91 -8.64 9.79 -26.17
C TYR A 91 -8.39 10.61 -24.91
N SER A 92 -9.43 11.23 -24.34
CA SER A 92 -9.29 11.98 -23.09
C SER A 92 -8.78 11.08 -21.96
N LEU A 93 -9.36 9.89 -21.77
CA LEU A 93 -8.93 8.91 -20.77
C LEU A 93 -7.47 8.48 -20.99
N THR A 94 -7.10 8.23 -22.23
CA THR A 94 -5.73 7.87 -22.63
C THR A 94 -4.73 8.92 -22.20
N VAL A 95 -5.02 10.20 -22.46
CA VAL A 95 -4.17 11.32 -22.01
C VAL A 95 -4.03 11.33 -20.49
N PHE A 96 -5.13 11.18 -19.74
CA PHE A 96 -5.09 11.16 -18.27
C PHE A 96 -4.25 10.00 -17.72
N TYR A 97 -4.42 8.79 -18.24
CA TYR A 97 -3.60 7.65 -17.82
C TYR A 97 -2.12 7.86 -18.10
N TYR A 98 -1.75 8.28 -19.31
CA TYR A 98 -0.33 8.52 -19.63
C TYR A 98 0.27 9.62 -18.76
N VAL A 99 -0.46 10.70 -18.47
CA VAL A 99 0.00 11.76 -17.57
C VAL A 99 0.23 11.22 -16.16
N LEU A 100 -0.74 10.48 -15.60
CA LEU A 100 -0.64 9.94 -14.24
C LEU A 100 0.44 8.88 -14.11
N TYR A 101 0.51 7.90 -15.01
CA TYR A 101 1.57 6.89 -14.99
C TYR A 101 2.97 7.49 -15.21
N SER A 102 3.10 8.53 -16.05
CA SER A 102 4.36 9.25 -16.21
C SER A 102 4.73 10.00 -14.95
N LEU A 103 3.76 10.67 -14.31
CA LEU A 103 3.96 11.36 -13.04
C LEU A 103 4.39 10.40 -11.93
N ASP A 104 3.74 9.24 -11.80
CA ASP A 104 4.10 8.21 -10.83
C ASP A 104 5.51 7.68 -11.07
N THR A 105 5.88 7.43 -12.34
CA THR A 105 7.23 6.99 -12.72
C THR A 105 8.28 8.04 -12.35
N LEU A 106 8.01 9.32 -12.62
CA LEU A 106 8.91 10.42 -12.29
C LEU A 106 9.02 10.63 -10.77
N LEU A 107 7.92 10.51 -10.03
CA LEU A 107 7.92 10.64 -8.57
C LEU A 107 8.69 9.49 -7.92
N CYS A 108 8.48 8.25 -8.37
CA CYS A 108 9.17 7.05 -7.89
C CYS A 108 10.68 7.10 -8.19
N LEU A 109 11.08 7.34 -9.45
CA LEU A 109 12.49 7.26 -9.86
C LEU A 109 13.28 8.54 -9.63
N LEU A 110 12.66 9.72 -9.59
CA LEU A 110 13.37 11.00 -9.46
C LEU A 110 12.91 11.81 -8.25
N GLY A 111 11.61 11.95 -8.03
CA GLY A 111 11.05 12.79 -6.97
C GLY A 111 11.47 12.34 -5.56
N ILE A 112 11.23 11.07 -5.23
CA ILE A 112 11.56 10.50 -3.92
C ILE A 112 13.08 10.43 -3.70
N PRO A 113 13.91 9.90 -4.64
CA PRO A 113 15.36 9.92 -4.48
C PRO A 113 15.92 11.34 -4.33
N PHE A 114 15.38 12.32 -5.06
CA PHE A 114 15.77 13.72 -4.89
C PHE A 114 15.44 14.24 -3.51
N ALA A 115 14.22 14.01 -3.01
CA ALA A 115 13.82 14.41 -1.66
C ALA A 115 14.69 13.73 -0.59
N TYR A 116 15.09 12.48 -0.81
CA TYR A 116 15.99 11.73 0.07
C TYR A 116 17.37 12.39 0.15
N PHE A 117 18.06 12.58 -0.98
CA PHE A 117 19.39 13.20 -0.98
C PHE A 117 19.35 14.67 -0.58
N TRP A 118 18.25 15.37 -0.86
CA TRP A 118 18.04 16.73 -0.38
C TRP A 118 17.98 16.75 1.15
N TYR A 119 17.23 15.84 1.78
CA TYR A 119 17.16 15.73 3.24
C TYR A 119 18.50 15.30 3.84
N GLU A 120 19.16 14.29 3.28
CA GLU A 120 20.47 13.81 3.75
C GLU A 120 21.56 14.88 3.70
N GLY A 121 21.52 15.74 2.67
CA GLY A 121 22.45 16.86 2.53
C GLY A 121 22.20 18.00 3.53
N TYR A 122 21.24 17.85 4.46
CA TYR A 122 21.01 18.80 5.54
C TYR A 122 21.97 18.52 6.71
N ASP A 123 22.85 19.47 6.98
CA ASP A 123 23.71 19.45 8.18
C ASP A 123 23.38 20.69 9.02
N GLU A 124 22.77 20.48 10.19
CA GLU A 124 22.34 21.54 11.10
C GLU A 124 23.51 22.46 11.50
N GLY A 125 24.71 21.91 11.69
CA GLY A 125 25.89 22.67 12.14
C GLY A 125 26.55 23.52 11.04
N ALA A 126 26.37 23.15 9.77
CA ALA A 126 26.93 23.87 8.62
C ALA A 126 26.05 25.06 8.16
N THR A 127 24.76 25.04 8.50
CA THR A 127 23.86 26.19 8.31
C THR A 127 24.10 27.31 9.31
N GLU A 128 24.48 27.01 10.55
CA GLU A 128 24.81 28.03 11.56
C GLU A 128 26.10 28.80 11.24
N THR A 129 27.00 28.20 10.45
CA THR A 129 28.26 28.81 10.01
C THR A 129 28.16 29.56 8.68
N ASP A 130 26.95 29.72 8.10
CA ASP A 130 26.68 30.41 6.81
C ASP A 130 27.45 29.80 5.60
N GLN A 131 27.94 28.56 5.73
CA GLN A 131 28.73 27.87 4.70
C GLN A 131 27.88 27.10 3.68
N GLN A 132 26.56 26.96 3.92
CA GLN A 132 25.64 26.22 3.04
C GLN A 132 24.58 27.13 2.40
N THR A 133 24.80 27.52 1.13
CA THR A 133 23.76 28.15 0.29
C THR A 133 22.80 27.10 -0.29
N ALA A 134 21.50 27.40 -0.36
CA ALA A 134 20.47 26.52 -0.92
C ALA A 134 20.79 25.99 -2.34
N GLY A 135 21.48 26.79 -3.16
CA GLY A 135 21.93 26.37 -4.50
C GLY A 135 22.99 25.27 -4.47
N ARG A 136 23.94 25.31 -3.53
CA ARG A 136 24.98 24.27 -3.41
C ARG A 136 24.37 22.94 -2.95
N ARG A 137 23.35 22.99 -2.10
CA ARG A 137 22.56 21.81 -1.68
C ARG A 137 21.76 21.22 -2.84
N PHE A 138 21.14 22.06 -3.69
CA PHE A 138 20.45 21.62 -4.90
C PHE A 138 21.36 20.86 -5.85
N TRP A 139 22.53 21.43 -6.16
CA TRP A 139 23.50 20.76 -7.01
C TRP A 139 24.08 19.49 -6.36
N GLY A 140 24.23 19.47 -5.03
CA GLY A 140 24.61 18.27 -4.28
C GLY A 140 23.58 17.14 -4.43
N ALA A 141 22.30 17.42 -4.15
CA ALA A 141 21.22 16.45 -4.31
C ALA A 141 21.07 16.00 -5.77
N LEU A 142 21.13 16.95 -6.72
CA LEU A 142 21.04 16.66 -8.15
C LEU A 142 22.17 15.72 -8.62
N LYS A 143 23.40 15.93 -8.13
CA LYS A 143 24.54 15.08 -8.46
C LYS A 143 24.29 13.62 -8.07
N TYR A 144 23.70 13.37 -6.91
CA TYR A 144 23.39 12.00 -6.48
C TYR A 144 22.17 11.42 -7.20
N THR A 145 21.19 12.24 -7.61
CA THR A 145 20.05 11.77 -8.43
C THR A 145 20.41 11.51 -9.90
N MET A 146 21.55 11.97 -10.39
CA MET A 146 22.03 11.65 -11.76
C MET A 146 22.11 10.14 -12.02
N SER A 147 22.40 9.33 -10.99
CA SER A 147 22.39 7.87 -11.13
C SER A 147 21.00 7.35 -11.52
N PHE A 148 19.94 7.86 -10.89
CA PHE A 148 18.55 7.50 -11.20
C PHE A 148 18.10 8.01 -12.57
N ILE A 149 18.55 9.22 -12.97
CA ILE A 149 18.32 9.73 -14.33
C ILE A 149 18.95 8.79 -15.36
N THR A 150 20.17 8.31 -15.08
CA THR A 150 20.85 7.36 -15.96
C THR A 150 20.09 6.04 -16.06
N ILE A 151 19.57 5.51 -14.93
CA ILE A 151 18.72 4.31 -14.92
C ILE A 151 17.45 4.53 -15.75
N LEU A 152 16.77 5.67 -15.60
CA LEU A 152 15.58 6.00 -16.36
C LEU A 152 15.85 6.05 -17.87
N ILE A 153 16.96 6.68 -18.28
CA ILE A 153 17.39 6.73 -19.69
C ILE A 153 17.66 5.31 -20.22
N ILE A 154 18.37 4.47 -19.45
CA ILE A 154 18.65 3.08 -19.84
C ILE A 154 17.35 2.29 -20.00
N LEU A 155 16.42 2.39 -19.05
CA LEU A 155 15.13 1.71 -19.14
C LEU A 155 14.34 2.16 -20.37
N PHE A 156 14.34 3.46 -20.68
CA PHE A 156 13.65 3.99 -21.86
C PHE A 156 14.31 3.52 -23.17
N LEU A 157 15.65 3.53 -23.25
CA LEU A 157 16.37 3.03 -24.42
C LEU A 157 16.10 1.53 -24.63
N VAL A 158 16.16 0.74 -23.56
CA VAL A 158 15.84 -0.69 -23.61
C VAL A 158 14.39 -0.89 -24.08
N GLY A 159 13.43 -0.14 -23.54
CA GLY A 159 12.04 -0.19 -23.97
C GLY A 159 11.81 0.20 -25.44
N LEU A 160 12.61 1.14 -25.98
CA LEU A 160 12.56 1.51 -27.40
C LEU A 160 13.12 0.44 -28.34
N PHE A 161 14.14 -0.31 -27.90
CA PHE A 161 14.88 -1.25 -28.74
C PHE A 161 14.47 -2.72 -28.55
N ILE A 162 13.72 -3.06 -27.50
CA ILE A 162 13.21 -4.43 -27.34
C ILE A 162 12.23 -4.73 -28.49
N PRO A 163 12.46 -5.82 -29.24
CA PRO A 163 11.50 -6.26 -30.24
C PRO A 163 10.22 -6.72 -29.53
N ALA A 164 9.10 -6.09 -29.85
CA ALA A 164 7.80 -6.59 -29.44
C ALA A 164 7.60 -8.01 -29.99
N SER A 165 6.85 -8.84 -29.27
CA SER A 165 6.49 -10.18 -29.73
C SER A 165 5.87 -10.09 -31.13
N ARG A 166 6.52 -10.72 -32.12
CA ARG A 166 6.01 -10.75 -33.50
C ARG A 166 4.90 -11.78 -33.57
N ASP A 167 3.74 -11.31 -34.01
CA ASP A 167 2.59 -12.05 -34.55
C ASP A 167 2.53 -13.51 -34.08
N THR A 168 1.81 -13.77 -32.99
CA THR A 168 1.48 -15.13 -32.57
C THR A 168 0.65 -15.78 -33.67
N ASN A 169 1.33 -16.48 -34.59
CA ASN A 169 0.74 -17.20 -35.71
C ASN A 169 -0.49 -17.99 -35.24
N GLY A 170 -1.69 -17.47 -35.50
CA GLY A 170 -2.97 -18.10 -35.15
C GLY A 170 -3.97 -17.24 -34.35
N ILE A 171 -3.55 -16.12 -33.74
CA ILE A 171 -4.48 -15.26 -32.96
C ILE A 171 -5.00 -14.12 -33.86
N ASN A 172 -6.03 -14.41 -34.66
CA ASN A 172 -6.68 -13.44 -35.57
C ASN A 172 -7.71 -12.52 -34.89
N LEU A 173 -7.40 -12.01 -33.70
CA LEU A 173 -8.28 -11.05 -33.02
C LEU A 173 -7.76 -9.64 -33.27
N ASP A 174 -8.55 -8.83 -33.96
CA ASP A 174 -8.23 -7.43 -34.31
C ASP A 174 -7.89 -6.57 -33.08
N TYR A 175 -8.47 -6.92 -31.92
CA TYR A 175 -8.12 -6.33 -30.64
C TYR A 175 -6.61 -6.48 -30.32
N PHE A 176 -6.06 -7.70 -30.36
CA PHE A 176 -4.66 -7.94 -30.03
C PHE A 176 -3.69 -7.33 -31.05
N LYS A 177 -4.07 -7.31 -32.35
CA LYS A 177 -3.27 -6.65 -33.39
C LYS A 177 -3.14 -5.14 -33.15
N ARG A 178 -4.20 -4.48 -32.68
CA ARG A 178 -4.14 -3.05 -32.31
C ARG A 178 -3.19 -2.80 -31.15
N LEU A 179 -3.19 -3.65 -30.13
CA LEU A 179 -2.29 -3.54 -28.98
C LEU A 179 -0.81 -3.75 -29.37
N LEU A 180 -0.52 -4.62 -30.35
CA LEU A 180 0.85 -4.86 -30.83
C LEU A 180 1.38 -3.79 -31.81
N ASN A 181 0.50 -2.97 -32.39
CA ASN A 181 0.84 -1.91 -33.35
C ASN A 181 0.99 -0.51 -32.72
N GLU A 182 1.13 -0.44 -31.39
CA GLU A 182 1.27 0.79 -30.61
C GLU A 182 2.55 1.61 -30.98
N ASN A 183 2.56 2.93 -30.72
CA ASN A 183 3.69 3.79 -31.08
C ASN A 183 4.97 3.42 -30.31
N ARG A 184 6.15 3.67 -30.90
CA ARG A 184 7.45 3.34 -30.27
C ARG A 184 7.64 3.99 -28.90
N GLY A 185 7.15 5.23 -28.71
CA GLY A 185 7.25 5.93 -27.43
C GLY A 185 6.35 5.31 -26.33
N GLU A 186 5.14 4.90 -26.69
CA GLU A 186 4.20 4.23 -25.78
C GLU A 186 4.73 2.85 -25.34
N ARG A 187 5.40 2.13 -26.24
CA ARG A 187 6.12 0.88 -25.92
C ARG A 187 7.23 1.08 -24.89
N ALA A 188 7.99 2.17 -25.00
CA ALA A 188 9.05 2.46 -24.05
C ALA A 188 8.50 2.78 -22.66
N LEU A 189 7.41 3.53 -22.58
CA LEU A 189 6.73 3.84 -21.31
C LEU A 189 6.12 2.58 -20.68
N THR A 190 5.41 1.76 -21.45
CA THR A 190 4.83 0.50 -20.95
C THR A 190 5.91 -0.48 -20.49
N PHE A 191 7.10 -0.49 -21.12
CA PHE A 191 8.25 -1.26 -20.64
C PHE A 191 8.75 -0.77 -19.26
N VAL A 192 8.92 0.54 -19.07
CA VAL A 192 9.32 1.11 -17.77
C VAL A 192 8.31 0.73 -16.69
N LEU A 193 7.00 0.87 -16.98
CA LEU A 193 5.93 0.45 -16.08
C LEU A 193 6.01 -1.04 -15.77
N ALA A 194 6.30 -1.90 -16.76
CA ALA A 194 6.44 -3.33 -16.55
C ALA A 194 7.58 -3.69 -15.59
N VAL A 195 8.73 -3.02 -15.72
CA VAL A 195 9.87 -3.19 -14.81
C VAL A 195 9.51 -2.75 -13.39
N LEU A 196 8.90 -1.57 -13.23
CA LEU A 196 8.47 -1.08 -11.92
C LEU A 196 7.41 -1.99 -11.28
N MET A 197 6.43 -2.46 -12.06
CA MET A 197 5.44 -3.44 -11.59
C MET A 197 6.10 -4.75 -11.16
N THR A 198 7.13 -5.22 -11.86
CA THR A 198 7.86 -6.45 -11.48
C THR A 198 8.52 -6.31 -10.11
N ILE A 199 9.18 -5.18 -9.85
CA ILE A 199 9.76 -4.87 -8.53
C ILE A 199 8.65 -4.76 -7.47
N GLY A 200 7.57 -4.06 -7.81
CA GLY A 200 6.39 -3.91 -6.97
C GLY A 200 5.73 -5.23 -6.59
N ILE A 201 5.68 -6.19 -7.51
CA ILE A 201 5.09 -7.52 -7.27
C ILE A 201 5.89 -8.29 -6.21
N CYS A 202 7.22 -8.20 -6.23
CA CYS A 202 8.05 -8.80 -5.18
C CYS A 202 7.72 -8.22 -3.79
N LEU A 203 7.55 -6.90 -3.70
CA LEU A 203 7.17 -6.23 -2.46
C LEU A 203 5.73 -6.56 -2.04
N TYR A 204 4.81 -6.58 -3.00
CA TYR A 204 3.40 -6.91 -2.82
C TYR A 204 3.22 -8.32 -2.25
N ILE A 205 3.96 -9.30 -2.77
CA ILE A 205 3.94 -10.67 -2.25
C ILE A 205 4.32 -10.66 -0.78
N LEU A 206 5.40 -10.01 -0.37
CA LEU A 206 5.89 -10.06 1.01
C LEU A 206 5.04 -9.24 1.98
N TYR A 207 4.86 -7.96 1.68
CA TYR A 207 4.27 -7.00 2.61
C TYR A 207 2.74 -7.05 2.57
N THR A 208 2.13 -7.05 1.39
CA THR A 208 0.67 -7.00 1.30
C THR A 208 0.03 -8.30 1.73
N SER A 209 0.61 -9.47 1.46
CA SER A 209 0.04 -10.76 1.92
C SER A 209 0.04 -10.84 3.45
N THR A 210 1.18 -10.52 4.08
CA THR A 210 1.35 -10.49 5.53
C THR A 210 0.43 -9.44 6.16
N GLY A 211 0.34 -8.27 5.53
CA GLY A 211 -0.52 -7.17 5.93
C GLY A 211 -2.01 -7.49 5.86
N LEU A 212 -2.46 -8.17 4.79
CA LEU A 212 -3.86 -8.56 4.60
C LEU A 212 -4.31 -9.55 5.68
N ALA A 213 -3.40 -10.38 6.18
CA ALA A 213 -3.65 -11.30 7.29
C ALA A 213 -3.63 -10.58 8.66
N LEU A 214 -2.67 -9.69 8.89
CA LEU A 214 -2.46 -9.04 10.19
C LEU A 214 -3.40 -7.85 10.46
N PHE A 215 -3.67 -7.02 9.46
CA PHE A 215 -4.46 -5.80 9.59
C PHE A 215 -5.85 -6.03 10.25
N PRO A 216 -6.70 -6.94 9.76
CA PRO A 216 -8.00 -7.17 10.38
C PRO A 216 -7.88 -7.71 11.82
N ILE A 217 -6.87 -8.53 12.09
CA ILE A 217 -6.66 -9.13 13.42
C ILE A 217 -6.17 -8.07 14.41
N ASN A 218 -5.30 -7.16 13.99
CA ASN A 218 -4.84 -6.03 14.81
C ASN A 218 -5.97 -5.04 15.12
N LEU A 219 -6.91 -4.85 14.19
CA LEU A 219 -8.13 -4.06 14.42
C LEU A 219 -9.06 -4.71 15.45
N MET A 220 -9.09 -6.05 15.52
CA MET A 220 -9.84 -6.77 16.55
C MET A 220 -9.15 -6.73 17.92
N LYS A 221 -7.82 -6.61 17.97
CA LYS A 221 -6.99 -6.68 19.20
C LYS A 221 -6.78 -5.33 19.90
N THR A 222 -7.31 -4.22 19.38
CA THR A 222 -6.98 -2.87 19.88
C THR A 222 -7.62 -2.54 21.24
N ALA A 223 -6.92 -2.87 22.33
CA ALA A 223 -6.65 -1.99 23.49
C ALA A 223 -5.76 -2.70 24.55
N PRO A 224 -4.59 -2.14 24.92
CA PRO A 224 -3.72 -2.64 25.99
C PRO A 224 -4.31 -2.51 27.41
N SER A 225 -5.31 -1.64 27.60
CA SER A 225 -5.88 -1.37 28.93
C SER A 225 -6.64 -2.55 29.53
N ILE A 226 -7.09 -3.51 28.71
CA ILE A 226 -7.83 -4.71 29.13
C ILE A 226 -7.16 -6.00 28.64
N SER A 227 -6.25 -5.94 27.65
CA SER A 227 -5.71 -7.15 27.05
C SER A 227 -4.74 -7.91 27.95
N ASN A 228 -4.29 -7.33 29.07
CA ASN A 228 -3.30 -8.02 29.89
C ASN A 228 -3.35 -7.74 31.40
N PRO A 229 -4.52 -7.82 32.08
CA PRO A 229 -4.55 -7.92 33.55
C PRO A 229 -3.77 -9.16 34.01
N ARG A 230 -3.74 -10.22 33.19
CA ARG A 230 -2.89 -11.39 33.42
C ARG A 230 -1.41 -11.06 33.32
N LEU A 231 -0.97 -10.28 32.33
CA LEU A 231 0.43 -9.87 32.24
C LEU A 231 0.83 -8.91 33.37
N ARG A 232 -0.04 -7.97 33.75
CA ARG A 232 0.21 -7.11 34.91
C ARG A 232 0.32 -7.93 36.18
N ALA A 233 -0.62 -8.86 36.40
CA ALA A 233 -0.58 -9.77 37.54
C ALA A 233 0.67 -10.66 37.50
N SER A 234 1.06 -11.19 36.33
CA SER A 234 2.25 -12.04 36.21
C SER A 234 3.54 -11.24 36.38
N THR A 235 3.64 -10.03 35.83
CA THR A 235 4.82 -9.15 35.99
C THR A 235 4.94 -8.69 37.44
N ALA A 236 3.82 -8.36 38.11
CA ALA A 236 3.82 -8.03 39.53
C ALA A 236 4.28 -9.22 40.39
N VAL A 237 3.78 -10.43 40.12
CA VAL A 237 4.21 -11.67 40.79
C VAL A 237 5.68 -11.97 40.51
N GLN A 238 6.16 -11.79 39.28
CA GLN A 238 7.56 -11.97 38.92
C GLN A 238 8.48 -10.98 39.64
N LEU A 239 8.06 -9.71 39.75
CA LEU A 239 8.79 -8.68 40.48
C LEU A 239 8.85 -9.00 41.98
N GLU A 240 7.74 -9.44 42.58
CA GLU A 240 7.71 -9.89 43.97
C GLU A 240 8.63 -11.09 44.19
N THR A 241 8.58 -12.08 43.31
CA THR A 241 9.44 -13.28 43.37
C THR A 241 10.93 -12.91 43.26
N ASN A 242 11.29 -12.01 42.34
CA ASN A 242 12.66 -11.54 42.18
C ASN A 242 13.15 -10.80 43.45
N ARG A 243 12.32 -9.92 44.01
CA ARG A 243 12.63 -9.23 45.29
C ARG A 243 12.77 -10.18 46.46
N GLU A 244 11.97 -11.24 46.51
CA GLU A 244 12.13 -12.29 47.53
C GLU A 244 13.45 -13.05 47.36
N GLN A 245 13.85 -13.37 46.14
CA GLN A 245 15.14 -14.02 45.86
C GLN A 245 16.32 -13.12 46.22
N GLN A 246 16.25 -11.82 45.92
CA GLN A 246 17.25 -10.85 46.37
C GLN A 246 17.37 -10.85 47.89
N ARG A 247 16.25 -10.77 48.62
CA ARG A 247 16.23 -10.83 50.10
C ARG A 247 16.80 -12.14 50.64
N GLN A 248 16.59 -13.26 49.97
CA GLN A 248 17.17 -14.56 50.38
C GLN A 248 18.69 -14.58 50.21
N VAL A 249 19.22 -14.00 49.13
CA VAL A 249 20.67 -13.92 48.89
C VAL A 249 21.31 -12.92 49.87
N GLU A 250 20.71 -11.75 50.06
CA GLU A 250 21.16 -10.74 51.03
C GLU A 250 21.08 -11.26 52.47
N GLY A 251 20.05 -12.04 52.79
CA GLY A 251 19.86 -12.68 54.09
C GLY A 251 20.95 -13.69 54.44
N ARG A 252 21.55 -14.36 53.46
CA ARG A 252 22.71 -15.27 53.68
C ARG A 252 23.98 -14.52 54.10
N CYS A 253 24.05 -13.21 53.83
CA CYS A 253 25.23 -12.39 54.08
C CYS A 253 25.08 -11.45 55.28
N THR A 254 23.98 -11.54 56.03
CA THR A 254 23.74 -10.73 57.25
C THR A 254 24.01 -9.23 57.04
N GLY A 255 23.76 -8.72 55.84
CA GLY A 255 23.96 -7.32 55.46
C GLY A 255 25.40 -6.90 55.15
N ASN A 256 26.38 -7.80 55.11
CA ASN A 256 27.77 -7.47 54.77
C ASN A 256 28.13 -7.94 53.35
N PRO A 257 28.29 -7.02 52.37
CA PRO A 257 28.48 -7.36 50.97
C PRO A 257 29.84 -8.03 50.65
N ASP A 258 30.83 -7.90 51.52
CA ASP A 258 32.17 -8.48 51.34
C ASP A 258 32.21 -9.99 51.65
N LEU A 259 31.17 -10.52 52.29
CA LEU A 259 30.99 -11.94 52.58
C LEU A 259 30.29 -12.71 51.44
N LEU A 260 29.85 -12.03 50.38
CA LEU A 260 29.24 -12.70 49.23
C LEU A 260 30.28 -13.50 48.45
N SER A 261 29.95 -14.76 48.16
CA SER A 261 30.66 -15.54 47.16
C SER A 261 30.60 -14.86 45.79
N SER A 262 31.63 -15.02 44.96
CA SER A 262 31.66 -14.47 43.60
C SER A 262 30.49 -14.98 42.73
N LYS A 263 29.94 -16.15 43.05
CA LYS A 263 28.73 -16.70 42.42
C LYS A 263 27.47 -15.94 42.86
N ASP A 264 27.28 -15.76 44.17
CA ASP A 264 26.13 -15.07 44.73
C ASP A 264 26.11 -13.59 44.31
N ARG A 265 27.28 -12.97 44.16
CA ARG A 265 27.41 -11.60 43.65
C ARG A 265 26.95 -11.47 42.21
N ARG A 266 27.29 -12.44 41.35
CA ARG A 266 26.80 -12.49 39.96
C ARG A 266 25.30 -12.74 39.90
N GLU A 267 24.78 -13.61 40.77
CA GLU A 267 23.36 -13.91 40.88
C GLU A 267 22.56 -12.66 41.32
N LEU A 268 23.06 -11.93 42.31
CA LEU A 268 22.46 -10.68 42.77
C LEU A 268 22.51 -9.60 41.68
N ASP A 269 23.62 -9.47 40.95
CA ASP A 269 23.73 -8.56 39.81
C ASP A 269 22.77 -8.92 38.65
N THR A 270 22.47 -10.21 38.45
CA THR A 270 21.47 -10.65 37.46
C THR A 270 20.04 -10.34 37.93
N LEU A 271 19.72 -10.63 39.19
CA LEU A 271 18.41 -10.33 39.76
C LEU A 271 18.13 -8.83 39.80
N ALA A 272 19.13 -8.01 40.12
CA ALA A 272 19.03 -6.55 40.11
C ALA A 272 18.81 -5.98 38.69
N ARG A 273 19.37 -6.62 37.66
CA ARG A 273 19.09 -6.27 36.25
C ARG A 273 17.66 -6.64 35.87
N GLU A 274 17.23 -7.85 36.21
CA GLU A 274 15.86 -8.29 35.98
C GLU A 274 14.84 -7.38 36.68
N GLU A 275 15.07 -6.98 37.93
CA GLU A 275 14.19 -6.04 38.63
C GLU A 275 14.03 -4.72 37.86
N ARG A 276 15.12 -4.15 37.33
CA ARG A 276 15.04 -2.92 36.53
C ARG A 276 14.17 -3.11 35.31
N THR A 277 14.33 -4.23 34.59
CA THR A 277 13.50 -4.54 33.41
C THR A 277 12.03 -4.73 33.79
N LEU A 278 11.73 -5.42 34.89
CA LEU A 278 10.36 -5.66 35.37
C LEU A 278 9.67 -4.37 35.84
N ILE A 279 10.38 -3.49 36.56
CA ILE A 279 9.87 -2.17 36.97
C ILE A 279 9.58 -1.31 35.74
N GLN A 280 10.47 -1.31 34.75
CA GLN A 280 10.28 -0.55 33.53
C GLN A 280 9.08 -1.06 32.73
N ARG A 281 8.93 -2.38 32.61
CA ARG A 281 7.75 -3.03 32.01
C ARG A 281 6.46 -2.65 32.74
N GLN A 282 6.49 -2.59 34.08
CA GLN A 282 5.34 -2.15 34.87
C GLN A 282 4.98 -0.68 34.60
N ARG A 283 5.98 0.21 34.51
CA ARG A 283 5.76 1.62 34.18
C ARG A 283 5.14 1.79 32.79
N LEU A 284 5.60 1.05 31.78
CA LEU A 284 5.01 1.11 30.44
C LEU A 284 3.55 0.62 30.42
N VAL A 285 3.22 -0.40 31.23
CA VAL A 285 1.84 -0.87 31.41
C VAL A 285 0.98 0.19 32.11
N GLU A 286 1.53 0.91 33.09
CA GLU A 286 0.84 1.99 33.82
C GLU A 286 0.68 3.26 32.97
N GLU A 287 1.69 3.63 32.18
CA GLU A 287 1.62 4.73 31.21
C GLU A 287 0.59 4.45 30.10
N ALA A 288 0.50 3.20 29.64
CA ALA A 288 -0.55 2.75 28.73
C ALA A 288 -1.96 2.76 29.37
N GLN A 289 -2.05 2.84 30.70
CA GLN A 289 -3.31 2.96 31.46
C GLN A 289 -3.66 4.41 31.87
N GLY A 290 -2.77 5.38 31.64
CA GLY A 290 -3.12 6.80 31.63
C GLY A 290 -3.02 7.54 32.96
N GLU A 291 -1.99 7.26 33.77
CA GLU A 291 -1.70 8.01 35.01
C GLU A 291 -1.18 9.45 34.79
N GLY A 292 -0.95 9.88 33.54
CA GLY A 292 -0.53 11.26 33.19
C GLY A 292 -1.38 11.95 32.11
N TRP A 293 -2.55 11.38 31.79
CA TRP A 293 -3.31 11.76 30.59
C TRP A 293 -4.25 12.95 30.81
N SER A 294 -4.23 13.91 29.86
CA SER A 294 -5.13 15.06 29.83
C SER A 294 -6.60 14.64 29.75
N CYS A 295 -7.53 15.49 30.19
CA CYS A 295 -8.96 15.16 30.20
C CYS A 295 -9.49 14.77 28.78
N LEU A 296 -8.88 15.32 27.74
CA LEU A 296 -9.20 15.04 26.33
C LEU A 296 -8.87 13.60 25.92
N THR A 297 -7.73 13.06 26.34
CA THR A 297 -7.38 11.67 26.03
C THR A 297 -8.27 10.71 26.80
N LYS A 298 -8.61 11.00 28.07
CA LYS A 298 -9.61 10.21 28.84
C LYS A 298 -10.99 10.21 28.17
N ALA A 299 -11.42 11.34 27.62
CA ALA A 299 -12.67 11.42 26.86
C ALA A 299 -12.59 10.61 25.55
N TRP A 300 -11.47 10.68 24.84
CA TRP A 300 -11.22 9.87 23.63
C TRP A 300 -11.29 8.37 23.91
N PHE A 301 -10.67 7.88 24.98
CA PHE A 301 -10.73 6.46 25.35
C PHE A 301 -12.14 5.99 25.77
N LYS A 302 -12.95 6.86 26.40
CA LYS A 302 -14.36 6.56 26.69
C LYS A 302 -15.20 6.46 25.42
N ILE A 303 -14.97 7.36 24.46
CA ILE A 303 -15.60 7.32 23.13
C ILE A 303 -15.17 6.05 22.39
N GLU A 304 -13.88 5.72 22.44
CA GLU A 304 -13.32 4.52 21.82
C GLU A 304 -13.89 3.23 22.41
N ALA A 305 -14.16 3.19 23.73
CA ALA A 305 -14.83 2.06 24.37
C ALA A 305 -16.26 1.84 23.84
N VAL A 306 -16.99 2.91 23.50
CA VAL A 306 -18.33 2.84 22.87
C VAL A 306 -18.25 2.34 21.42
N PHE A 307 -17.21 2.70 20.68
CA PHE A 307 -16.98 2.23 19.30
C PHE A 307 -16.34 0.83 19.22
N ARG A 308 -16.02 0.19 20.34
CA ARG A 308 -15.40 -1.15 20.39
C ARG A 308 -16.18 -2.26 19.68
N PRO A 309 -17.50 -2.46 19.87
CA PRO A 309 -18.25 -3.47 19.12
C PRO A 309 -18.21 -3.20 17.61
N PHE A 310 -18.20 -1.94 17.19
CA PHE A 310 -18.05 -1.56 15.78
C PHE A 310 -16.65 -1.87 15.24
N LYS A 311 -15.58 -1.68 16.03
CA LYS A 311 -14.21 -2.07 15.65
C LYS A 311 -14.07 -3.59 15.49
N LEU A 312 -14.63 -4.36 16.43
CA LEU A 312 -14.64 -5.82 16.36
C LEU A 312 -15.41 -6.32 15.13
N LEU A 313 -16.63 -5.80 14.92
CA LEU A 313 -17.44 -6.13 13.74
C LEU A 313 -16.73 -5.72 12.44
N GLY A 314 -16.08 -4.56 12.43
CA GLY A 314 -15.25 -4.09 11.33
C GLY A 314 -14.09 -5.04 11.03
N GLY A 315 -13.36 -5.50 12.05
CA GLY A 315 -12.28 -6.48 11.90
C GLY A 315 -12.78 -7.80 11.31
N VAL A 316 -13.91 -8.34 11.81
CA VAL A 316 -14.53 -9.56 11.27
C VAL A 316 -14.97 -9.36 9.81
N LEU A 317 -15.58 -8.21 9.49
CA LEU A 317 -15.96 -7.86 8.12
C LEU A 317 -14.74 -7.83 7.20
N LEU A 318 -13.63 -7.23 7.65
CA LEU A 318 -12.39 -7.18 6.87
C LEU A 318 -11.77 -8.57 6.66
N VAL A 319 -11.85 -9.49 7.64
CA VAL A 319 -11.46 -10.90 7.42
C VAL A 319 -12.33 -11.55 6.34
N LEU A 320 -13.66 -11.35 6.38
CA LEU A 320 -14.57 -11.89 5.37
C LEU A 320 -14.25 -11.34 3.98
N VAL A 321 -14.00 -10.03 3.88
CA VAL A 321 -13.59 -9.37 2.62
C VAL A 321 -12.26 -9.95 2.13
N ALA A 322 -11.27 -10.13 3.00
CA ALA A 322 -9.97 -10.74 2.66
C ALA A 322 -10.09 -12.19 2.16
N LEU A 323 -10.98 -12.98 2.77
CA LEU A 323 -11.25 -14.35 2.31
C LEU A 323 -11.97 -14.34 0.96
N LEU A 324 -12.93 -13.43 0.77
CA LEU A 324 -13.64 -13.29 -0.50
C LEU A 324 -12.69 -12.85 -1.64
N THR A 325 -11.71 -11.98 -1.36
CA THR A 325 -10.71 -11.54 -2.35
C THR A 325 -9.79 -12.69 -2.69
N TRP A 326 -9.34 -13.44 -1.69
CA TRP A 326 -8.50 -14.63 -1.88
C TRP A 326 -9.20 -15.68 -2.75
N VAL A 327 -10.46 -16.01 -2.46
CA VAL A 327 -11.25 -16.98 -3.27
C VAL A 327 -11.44 -16.46 -4.70
N SER A 328 -11.74 -15.17 -4.87
CA SER A 328 -11.94 -14.56 -6.19
C SER A 328 -10.66 -14.61 -7.04
N MET A 329 -9.51 -14.29 -6.44
CA MET A 329 -8.21 -14.37 -7.08
C MET A 329 -7.87 -15.82 -7.45
N LEU A 330 -8.11 -16.78 -6.56
CA LEU A 330 -7.85 -18.19 -6.83
C LEU A 330 -8.69 -18.71 -7.99
N LEU A 331 -10.00 -18.45 -8.00
CA LEU A 331 -10.90 -18.88 -9.07
C LEU A 331 -10.47 -18.31 -10.42
N THR A 332 -10.09 -17.04 -10.46
CA THR A 332 -9.61 -16.39 -11.70
C THR A 332 -8.24 -16.90 -12.13
N ALA A 333 -7.35 -17.21 -11.19
CA ALA A 333 -6.04 -17.79 -11.51
C ALA A 333 -6.17 -19.20 -12.10
N VAL A 334 -7.10 -20.01 -11.58
CA VAL A 334 -7.46 -21.33 -12.14
C VAL A 334 -8.07 -21.18 -13.54
N ASP A 335 -9.02 -20.24 -13.71
CA ASP A 335 -9.64 -19.96 -15.00
C ASP A 335 -8.59 -19.57 -16.06
N LYS A 336 -7.63 -18.72 -15.69
CA LYS A 336 -6.49 -18.35 -16.56
C LYS A 336 -5.57 -19.52 -16.87
N ALA A 337 -5.35 -20.44 -15.94
CA ALA A 337 -4.50 -21.61 -16.16
C ALA A 337 -5.10 -22.55 -17.22
N GLU A 338 -6.42 -22.73 -17.21
CA GLU A 338 -7.13 -23.67 -18.09
C GLU A 338 -7.59 -23.03 -19.41
N ASN A 339 -8.16 -21.82 -19.35
CA ASN A 339 -8.88 -21.19 -20.45
C ASN A 339 -8.12 -20.03 -21.12
N SER A 340 -6.83 -19.83 -20.81
CA SER A 340 -6.03 -18.82 -21.53
C SER A 340 -5.78 -19.23 -22.98
N ILE A 341 -5.93 -18.26 -23.90
CA ILE A 341 -5.85 -18.47 -25.35
C ILE A 341 -4.45 -18.97 -25.75
N CYS A 342 -3.42 -18.36 -25.17
CA CYS A 342 -2.03 -18.50 -25.60
C CYS A 342 -1.05 -18.79 -24.45
N LYS A 343 -1.56 -19.13 -23.26
CA LYS A 343 -0.78 -19.56 -22.08
C LYS A 343 0.48 -18.71 -21.88
N ASN A 344 1.66 -19.33 -21.82
CA ASN A 344 2.94 -18.67 -21.63
C ASN A 344 3.31 -17.67 -22.75
N LEU A 345 2.85 -17.88 -23.99
CA LEU A 345 3.26 -17.06 -25.14
C LEU A 345 2.70 -15.64 -25.10
N CYS A 346 1.61 -15.42 -24.36
CA CYS A 346 0.98 -14.10 -24.21
C CYS A 346 0.77 -13.70 -22.75
N GLY A 347 1.44 -14.37 -21.80
CA GLY A 347 1.31 -14.03 -20.39
C GLY A 347 -0.05 -14.33 -19.77
N TYR A 348 -0.71 -15.43 -20.18
CA TYR A 348 -1.97 -15.92 -19.61
C TYR A 348 -3.15 -14.92 -19.66
N ILE A 349 -3.33 -14.28 -20.82
CA ILE A 349 -4.48 -13.40 -21.04
C ILE A 349 -5.75 -14.24 -21.19
N LEU A 350 -6.79 -13.80 -20.49
CA LEU A 350 -8.10 -14.43 -20.49
C LEU A 350 -8.98 -13.79 -21.56
N GLY A 351 -9.52 -14.61 -22.46
CA GLY A 351 -10.38 -14.11 -23.54
C GLY A 351 -11.84 -13.95 -23.12
N HIS A 352 -12.33 -14.82 -22.25
CA HIS A 352 -13.65 -14.75 -21.63
C HIS A 352 -13.59 -15.37 -20.23
N VAL A 353 -14.42 -14.90 -19.30
CA VAL A 353 -14.49 -15.45 -17.95
C VAL A 353 -15.34 -16.71 -17.97
N GLY A 354 -14.73 -17.87 -17.74
CA GLY A 354 -15.41 -19.17 -17.74
C GLY A 354 -15.89 -19.58 -16.34
N ILE A 355 -15.19 -19.15 -15.29
CA ILE A 355 -15.49 -19.51 -13.90
C ILE A 355 -16.14 -18.33 -13.16
N PHE A 356 -17.16 -18.61 -12.36
CA PHE A 356 -17.80 -17.60 -11.52
C PHE A 356 -16.83 -16.99 -10.51
N ASN A 357 -16.62 -15.67 -10.59
CA ASN A 357 -15.85 -14.91 -9.61
C ASN A 357 -16.80 -13.96 -8.84
N PRO A 358 -16.88 -14.06 -7.50
CA PRO A 358 -17.85 -13.31 -6.71
C PRO A 358 -17.56 -11.80 -6.65
N PHE A 359 -16.29 -11.38 -6.50
CA PHE A 359 -15.95 -9.94 -6.54
C PHE A 359 -16.24 -9.31 -7.90
N ASN A 360 -15.88 -10.03 -8.96
CA ASN A 360 -16.16 -9.61 -10.32
C ASN A 360 -17.67 -9.43 -10.56
N TRP A 361 -18.49 -10.41 -10.16
CA TRP A 361 -19.94 -10.33 -10.25
C TRP A 361 -20.51 -9.16 -9.44
N ALA A 362 -20.05 -8.97 -8.21
CA ALA A 362 -20.50 -7.88 -7.34
C ALA A 362 -20.23 -6.50 -7.97
N LEU A 363 -19.02 -6.30 -8.50
CA LEU A 363 -18.64 -5.04 -9.15
C LEU A 363 -19.45 -4.79 -10.43
N VAL A 364 -19.56 -5.78 -11.32
CA VAL A 364 -20.39 -5.66 -12.54
C VAL A 364 -21.84 -5.33 -12.21
N GLN A 365 -22.42 -5.99 -11.20
CA GLN A 365 -23.80 -5.73 -10.79
C GLN A 365 -23.97 -4.32 -10.22
N SER A 366 -23.03 -3.88 -9.38
CA SER A 366 -23.04 -2.53 -8.80
C SER A 366 -22.82 -1.42 -9.83
N ALA A 367 -22.13 -1.70 -10.93
CA ALA A 367 -21.85 -0.74 -11.99
C ALA A 367 -23.11 -0.31 -12.77
N ASN A 368 -24.21 -1.06 -12.67
CA ASN A 368 -25.50 -0.63 -13.20
C ASN A 368 -26.06 0.61 -12.49
N ILE A 369 -25.61 0.91 -11.27
CA ILE A 369 -26.05 2.04 -10.43
C ILE A 369 -24.82 2.84 -9.99
N PHE A 370 -24.32 3.71 -10.86
CA PHE A 370 -23.25 4.65 -10.50
C PHE A 370 -23.71 5.60 -9.37
N PRO A 371 -22.90 5.85 -8.30
CA PRO A 371 -21.48 5.51 -8.12
C PRO A 371 -21.20 4.36 -7.13
N VAL A 372 -22.10 3.36 -7.02
CA VAL A 372 -21.95 2.29 -6.01
C VAL A 372 -20.70 1.43 -6.26
N ASP A 373 -20.43 1.09 -7.52
CA ASP A 373 -19.23 0.35 -7.92
C ASP A 373 -17.95 1.13 -7.59
N TYR A 374 -17.95 2.44 -7.82
CA TYR A 374 -16.84 3.33 -7.46
C TYR A 374 -16.53 3.27 -5.96
N ALA A 375 -17.56 3.30 -5.12
CA ALA A 375 -17.40 3.22 -3.67
C ALA A 375 -16.84 1.85 -3.22
N ILE A 376 -17.36 0.75 -3.77
CA ILE A 376 -16.89 -0.61 -3.46
C ILE A 376 -15.42 -0.77 -3.90
N PHE A 377 -15.08 -0.34 -5.11
CA PHE A 377 -13.72 -0.39 -5.62
C PHE A 377 -12.78 0.48 -4.79
N THR A 378 -13.20 1.68 -4.39
CA THR A 378 -12.41 2.55 -3.50
C THR A 378 -12.14 1.90 -2.15
N MET A 379 -13.16 1.30 -1.53
CA MET A 379 -12.99 0.58 -0.26
C MET A 379 -12.05 -0.61 -0.41
N LEU A 380 -12.11 -1.33 -1.54
CA LEU A 380 -11.18 -2.42 -1.84
C LEU A 380 -9.74 -1.90 -1.96
N VAL A 381 -9.50 -0.86 -2.75
CA VAL A 381 -8.17 -0.25 -2.91
C VAL A 381 -7.61 0.26 -1.58
N LEU A 382 -8.42 0.96 -0.79
CA LEU A 382 -8.03 1.43 0.54
C LEU A 382 -7.74 0.27 1.50
N PHE A 383 -8.48 -0.83 1.41
CA PHE A 383 -8.20 -2.03 2.20
C PHE A 383 -6.83 -2.64 1.87
N PHE A 384 -6.50 -2.78 0.57
CA PHE A 384 -5.16 -3.23 0.16
C PHE A 384 -4.06 -2.23 0.53
N PHE A 385 -4.33 -0.93 0.44
CA PHE A 385 -3.43 0.14 0.88
C PHE A 385 -3.10 0.03 2.38
N CYS A 386 -4.13 0.04 3.23
CA CYS A 386 -3.97 -0.09 4.68
C CYS A 386 -3.33 -1.41 5.08
N SER A 387 -3.67 -2.50 4.39
CA SER A 387 -3.02 -3.80 4.58
C SER A 387 -1.53 -3.72 4.25
N SER A 388 -1.14 -3.09 3.13
CA SER A 388 0.26 -2.94 2.75
C SER A 388 1.05 -2.11 3.77
N VAL A 389 0.46 -1.01 4.26
CA VAL A 389 1.04 -0.23 5.36
C VAL A 389 1.22 -1.07 6.62
N ALA A 390 0.19 -1.83 7.03
CA ALA A 390 0.27 -2.70 8.20
C ALA A 390 1.32 -3.82 8.04
N GLY A 391 1.48 -4.35 6.83
CA GLY A 391 2.53 -5.32 6.50
C GLY A 391 3.93 -4.72 6.60
N ILE A 392 4.12 -3.52 6.04
CA ILE A 392 5.37 -2.76 6.13
C ILE A 392 5.70 -2.43 7.60
N ALA A 393 4.72 -1.99 8.38
CA ALA A 393 4.89 -1.69 9.80
C ALA A 393 5.24 -2.95 10.64
N ALA A 394 4.61 -4.10 10.35
CA ALA A 394 4.84 -5.33 11.10
C ALA A 394 6.18 -6.02 10.74
N VAL A 395 6.58 -5.98 9.47
CA VAL A 395 7.83 -6.62 9.01
C VAL A 395 9.03 -5.69 9.19
N GLY A 396 8.82 -4.38 9.06
CA GLY A 396 9.85 -3.35 8.94
C GLY A 396 10.51 -3.35 7.56
N ILE A 397 11.23 -2.27 7.21
CA ILE A 397 12.05 -2.25 6.00
C ILE A 397 13.27 -3.15 6.24
N ARG A 398 13.35 -4.28 5.52
CA ARG A 398 14.47 -5.21 5.62
C ARG A 398 15.33 -5.19 4.36
N PHE A 399 16.64 -5.17 4.56
CA PHE A 399 17.60 -5.55 3.54
C PHE A 399 18.12 -6.94 3.87
N LEU A 400 17.72 -7.93 3.06
CA LEU A 400 17.97 -9.36 3.30
C LEU A 400 17.42 -9.84 4.66
N ARG A 401 18.26 -9.91 5.69
CA ARG A 401 17.90 -10.39 7.04
C ARG A 401 17.96 -9.29 8.12
N VAL A 402 18.50 -8.12 7.79
CA VAL A 402 18.69 -7.01 8.74
C VAL A 402 17.53 -6.02 8.58
N ARG A 403 16.90 -5.64 9.70
CA ARG A 403 15.91 -4.55 9.74
C ARG A 403 16.68 -3.23 9.67
N VAL A 404 16.49 -2.46 8.59
CA VAL A 404 17.19 -1.19 8.35
C VAL A 404 16.44 -0.04 9.01
N PHE A 405 15.12 0.02 8.83
CA PHE A 405 14.27 1.04 9.43
C PHE A 405 12.98 0.43 9.99
N PRO A 406 12.69 0.60 11.30
CA PRO A 406 11.37 0.30 11.85
C PRO A 406 10.38 1.40 11.42
N ILE A 407 9.14 1.01 11.11
CA ILE A 407 8.07 1.94 10.76
C ILE A 407 7.01 1.89 11.86
N ARG A 408 6.91 2.99 12.60
CA ARG A 408 6.00 3.16 13.72
C ARG A 408 5.25 4.48 13.63
N GLN A 409 4.01 4.47 14.07
CA GLN A 409 3.18 5.68 14.13
C GLN A 409 3.84 6.74 15.03
N GLY A 410 4.05 7.94 14.50
CA GLY A 410 4.63 9.09 15.22
C GLY A 410 6.13 9.04 15.47
N HIS A 411 6.82 7.98 15.02
CA HIS A 411 8.26 7.76 15.25
C HIS A 411 9.03 7.37 13.97
N THR A 412 8.44 7.53 12.78
CA THR A 412 9.19 7.28 11.53
C THR A 412 10.07 8.46 11.16
N SER A 413 11.37 8.19 10.98
CA SER A 413 12.30 9.16 10.43
C SER A 413 11.90 9.59 9.00
N PRO A 414 12.23 10.81 8.56
CA PRO A 414 11.88 11.29 7.21
C PRO A 414 12.44 10.42 6.07
N GLN A 415 13.64 9.86 6.25
CA GLN A 415 14.25 8.90 5.31
C GLN A 415 13.44 7.61 5.19
N ALA A 416 13.07 7.03 6.34
CA ALA A 416 12.27 5.81 6.39
C ALA A 416 10.89 6.03 5.76
N LEU A 417 10.29 7.21 5.98
CA LEU A 417 9.01 7.60 5.38
C LEU A 417 9.11 7.73 3.85
N LEU A 418 10.19 8.31 3.31
CA LEU A 418 10.41 8.39 1.86
C LEU A 418 10.56 7.00 1.23
N LEU A 419 11.36 6.14 1.85
CA LEU A 419 11.56 4.78 1.35
C LEU A 419 10.30 3.91 1.49
N ALA A 420 9.56 4.07 2.58
CA ALA A 420 8.25 3.44 2.75
C ALA A 420 7.25 3.91 1.68
N THR A 421 7.29 5.20 1.34
CA THR A 421 6.45 5.76 0.28
C THR A 421 6.82 5.18 -1.08
N ASP A 422 8.10 5.05 -1.40
CA ASP A 422 8.57 4.41 -2.64
C ASP A 422 8.15 2.93 -2.72
N MET A 423 8.34 2.17 -1.64
CA MET A 423 7.87 0.78 -1.56
C MET A 423 6.35 0.68 -1.76
N LEU A 424 5.59 1.57 -1.10
CA LEU A 424 4.15 1.63 -1.21
C LEU A 424 3.73 2.01 -2.64
N MET A 425 4.50 2.89 -3.30
CA MET A 425 4.25 3.24 -4.69
C MET A 425 4.40 2.04 -5.62
N LEU A 426 5.50 1.29 -5.47
CA LEU A 426 5.74 0.08 -6.26
C LEU A 426 4.67 -1.00 -6.00
N ILE A 427 4.26 -1.20 -4.74
CA ILE A 427 3.18 -2.14 -4.37
C ILE A 427 1.86 -1.74 -5.01
N ILE A 428 1.50 -0.46 -4.97
CA ILE A 428 0.26 0.08 -5.56
C ILE A 428 0.38 0.17 -7.09
N LEU A 429 1.55 0.09 -7.69
CA LEU A 429 1.63 -0.15 -9.14
C LEU A 429 1.30 -1.62 -9.45
N ALA A 430 1.86 -2.55 -8.66
CA ALA A 430 1.65 -3.99 -8.81
C ALA A 430 0.20 -4.44 -8.56
N PHE A 431 -0.46 -3.87 -7.55
CA PHE A 431 -1.85 -4.24 -7.24
C PHE A 431 -2.84 -3.78 -8.35
N ASN A 432 -2.46 -2.86 -9.25
CA ASN A 432 -3.32 -2.30 -10.28
C ASN A 432 -3.52 -3.39 -11.33
N TYR A 433 -2.42 -4.09 -11.65
CA TYR A 433 -2.47 -5.36 -12.34
C TYR A 433 -3.29 -6.41 -11.58
N SER A 434 -3.02 -6.69 -10.30
CA SER A 434 -3.70 -7.80 -9.60
C SER A 434 -5.20 -7.59 -9.42
N ILE A 435 -5.65 -6.38 -9.07
CA ILE A 435 -7.07 -6.04 -8.94
C ILE A 435 -7.75 -6.14 -10.31
N SER A 436 -7.18 -5.50 -11.34
CA SER A 436 -7.80 -5.44 -12.66
C SER A 436 -7.79 -6.79 -13.38
N MET A 437 -6.74 -7.60 -13.23
CA MET A 437 -6.55 -8.81 -14.03
C MET A 437 -6.90 -10.10 -13.29
N LEU A 438 -7.11 -10.07 -11.97
CA LEU A 438 -7.45 -11.27 -11.17
C LEU A 438 -8.65 -11.07 -10.26
N VAL A 439 -8.78 -9.92 -9.58
CA VAL A 439 -9.92 -9.73 -8.67
C VAL A 439 -11.19 -9.53 -9.47
N ALA A 440 -11.16 -8.71 -10.52
CA ALA A 440 -12.36 -8.38 -11.29
C ALA A 440 -12.06 -8.15 -12.79
N PRO A 441 -11.62 -9.18 -13.54
CA PRO A 441 -11.20 -9.04 -14.95
C PRO A 441 -12.30 -8.53 -15.89
N GLN A 442 -13.54 -8.99 -15.73
CA GLN A 442 -14.65 -8.55 -16.58
C GLN A 442 -15.06 -7.11 -16.25
N TYR A 443 -15.17 -6.78 -14.96
CA TYR A 443 -15.47 -5.42 -14.53
C TYR A 443 -14.43 -4.43 -15.06
N ALA A 444 -13.14 -4.74 -14.85
CA ALA A 444 -12.05 -3.87 -15.25
C ALA A 444 -11.98 -3.67 -16.78
N THR A 445 -12.32 -4.70 -17.57
CA THR A 445 -12.21 -4.62 -19.03
C THR A 445 -13.44 -3.99 -19.68
N PHE A 446 -14.65 -4.50 -19.40
CA PHE A 446 -15.88 -4.08 -20.08
C PHE A 446 -16.96 -3.56 -19.13
N GLY A 447 -16.82 -3.72 -17.80
CA GLY A 447 -17.85 -3.31 -16.85
C GLY A 447 -19.18 -4.04 -17.11
N PRO A 448 -20.32 -3.34 -17.02
CA PRO A 448 -21.66 -3.90 -17.26
C PRO A 448 -22.06 -3.94 -18.75
N GLN A 449 -21.13 -3.72 -19.69
CA GLN A 449 -21.43 -3.68 -21.12
C GLN A 449 -21.88 -5.06 -21.65
N SER A 450 -22.89 -5.03 -22.51
CA SER A 450 -23.43 -6.19 -23.20
C SER A 450 -23.74 -5.84 -24.66
N PHE A 451 -23.73 -6.83 -25.53
CA PHE A 451 -24.08 -6.68 -26.95
C PHE A 451 -25.21 -7.65 -27.34
N CYS A 452 -25.91 -7.30 -28.42
CA CYS A 452 -26.93 -8.14 -29.03
C CYS A 452 -26.28 -9.12 -30.03
N ASP A 453 -26.34 -10.42 -29.74
CA ASP A 453 -25.79 -11.49 -30.58
C ASP A 453 -26.80 -11.93 -31.66
N ARG A 454 -27.28 -10.95 -32.44
CA ARG A 454 -28.21 -11.17 -33.56
C ARG A 454 -27.69 -10.44 -34.79
N ALA A 455 -27.78 -11.07 -35.96
CA ALA A 455 -27.46 -10.40 -37.22
C ALA A 455 -28.40 -9.20 -37.42
N PRO A 456 -27.88 -8.03 -37.82
CA PRO A 456 -28.72 -6.87 -38.07
C PRO A 456 -29.68 -7.14 -39.24
N GLU A 457 -30.90 -6.62 -39.17
CA GLU A 457 -31.92 -6.81 -40.21
C GLU A 457 -31.60 -6.03 -41.50
N SER A 458 -30.76 -4.98 -41.40
CA SER A 458 -30.22 -4.22 -42.52
C SER A 458 -28.73 -3.89 -42.28
N PRO A 459 -27.90 -3.67 -43.32
CA PRO A 459 -26.48 -3.37 -43.16
C PRO A 459 -26.18 -1.99 -42.53
N LEU A 460 -27.19 -1.12 -42.37
CA LEU A 460 -27.05 0.19 -41.72
C LEU A 460 -27.61 0.25 -40.29
N ASP A 461 -28.44 -0.72 -39.88
CA ASP A 461 -29.09 -0.71 -38.57
C ASP A 461 -28.30 -1.47 -37.50
N GLN A 462 -28.37 -0.97 -36.26
CA GLN A 462 -27.85 -1.71 -35.11
C GLN A 462 -28.74 -2.92 -34.80
N SER A 463 -28.12 -4.05 -34.44
CA SER A 463 -28.81 -5.27 -34.02
C SER A 463 -29.70 -5.03 -32.79
N ASP A 464 -31.02 -5.16 -32.91
CA ASP A 464 -31.98 -4.96 -31.81
C ASP A 464 -32.42 -6.28 -31.16
N CYS A 465 -32.19 -6.36 -29.85
CA CYS A 465 -32.55 -7.48 -28.99
C CYS A 465 -33.66 -7.13 -27.98
N SER A 466 -34.37 -6.00 -28.14
CA SER A 466 -35.42 -5.53 -27.21
C SER A 466 -36.50 -6.61 -26.92
N ASN A 467 -36.94 -7.33 -27.96
CA ASN A 467 -37.95 -8.38 -27.85
C ASN A 467 -37.38 -9.76 -27.46
N ASN A 468 -36.08 -10.01 -27.66
CA ASN A 468 -35.45 -11.31 -27.44
C ASN A 468 -34.22 -11.17 -26.53
N LYS A 469 -34.47 -10.97 -25.22
CA LYS A 469 -33.41 -10.78 -24.21
C LYS A 469 -32.43 -11.95 -24.08
N GLN A 470 -32.76 -13.14 -24.60
CA GLN A 470 -31.89 -14.32 -24.58
C GLN A 470 -30.62 -14.15 -25.44
N PHE A 471 -30.63 -13.26 -26.43
CA PHE A 471 -29.48 -12.97 -27.28
C PHE A 471 -28.57 -11.86 -26.73
N ILE A 472 -28.89 -11.29 -25.56
CA ILE A 472 -28.03 -10.29 -24.91
C ILE A 472 -26.92 -11.02 -24.18
N LYS A 473 -25.69 -10.86 -24.67
CA LYS A 473 -24.48 -11.46 -24.08
C LYS A 473 -23.55 -10.39 -23.51
N PRO A 474 -22.83 -10.68 -22.42
CA PRO A 474 -21.82 -9.76 -21.91
C PRO A 474 -20.69 -9.60 -22.93
N CYS A 475 -20.11 -8.41 -23.01
CA CYS A 475 -18.94 -8.15 -23.84
C CYS A 475 -17.75 -9.04 -23.42
N SER A 476 -17.02 -9.61 -24.36
CA SER A 476 -15.81 -10.41 -24.09
C SER A 476 -14.77 -10.18 -25.18
N VAL A 477 -13.51 -10.47 -24.89
CA VAL A 477 -12.40 -10.24 -25.84
C VAL A 477 -12.46 -11.22 -27.02
N LEU A 478 -13.03 -12.41 -26.79
CA LEU A 478 -13.24 -13.47 -27.81
C LEU A 478 -14.56 -13.34 -28.59
N ALA A 479 -15.30 -12.24 -28.46
CA ALA A 479 -16.54 -12.06 -29.20
C ALA A 479 -16.23 -11.77 -30.69
N ASP A 480 -16.30 -12.81 -31.53
CA ASP A 480 -16.05 -12.71 -32.98
C ASP A 480 -17.21 -12.07 -33.77
N ASN A 481 -18.33 -11.74 -33.10
CA ASN A 481 -19.48 -11.11 -33.76
C ASN A 481 -19.16 -9.64 -34.12
N PRO A 482 -19.40 -9.19 -35.37
CA PRO A 482 -19.22 -7.78 -35.75
C PRO A 482 -20.02 -6.80 -34.88
N ALA A 483 -21.18 -7.21 -34.36
CA ALA A 483 -21.99 -6.40 -33.44
C ALA A 483 -21.25 -6.13 -32.12
N ALA A 484 -20.45 -7.09 -31.62
CA ALA A 484 -19.64 -6.90 -30.43
C ALA A 484 -18.54 -5.87 -30.66
N GLN A 485 -17.85 -5.92 -31.81
CA GLN A 485 -16.81 -4.94 -32.16
C GLN A 485 -17.36 -3.52 -32.30
N GLN A 486 -18.61 -3.39 -32.75
CA GLN A 486 -19.28 -2.10 -32.89
C GLN A 486 -19.86 -1.57 -31.58
N VAL A 487 -20.13 -2.39 -30.57
CA VAL A 487 -20.77 -1.93 -29.32
C VAL A 487 -19.80 -1.92 -28.14
N CYS A 488 -19.04 -3.00 -27.96
CA CYS A 488 -18.17 -3.22 -26.82
C CYS A 488 -16.90 -2.38 -26.93
N THR A 489 -16.66 -1.54 -25.94
CA THR A 489 -15.47 -0.71 -25.84
C THR A 489 -14.70 -1.10 -24.57
N PRO A 490 -13.44 -1.56 -24.69
CA PRO A 490 -12.65 -1.90 -23.51
C PRO A 490 -12.20 -0.63 -22.80
N SER A 491 -12.01 -0.71 -21.48
CA SER A 491 -11.43 0.38 -20.69
C SER A 491 -9.98 0.64 -21.07
N ILE A 492 -9.55 1.89 -21.00
CA ILE A 492 -8.17 2.26 -21.32
C ILE A 492 -7.19 1.64 -20.32
N GLY A 493 -7.53 1.63 -19.03
CA GLY A 493 -6.70 1.00 -18.00
C GLY A 493 -6.42 -0.48 -18.27
N SER A 494 -7.45 -1.25 -18.66
CA SER A 494 -7.26 -2.66 -19.01
C SER A 494 -6.45 -2.84 -20.29
N THR A 495 -6.61 -1.97 -21.30
CA THR A 495 -5.81 -2.03 -22.53
C THR A 495 -4.33 -1.77 -22.29
N LEU A 496 -3.97 -0.80 -21.44
CA LEU A 496 -2.57 -0.52 -21.08
C LEU A 496 -1.94 -1.69 -20.34
N LEU A 497 -2.64 -2.28 -19.37
CA LEU A 497 -2.16 -3.45 -18.63
C LEU A 497 -2.04 -4.70 -19.52
N ASN A 498 -3.00 -4.92 -20.42
CA ASN A 498 -2.93 -6.01 -21.40
C ASN A 498 -1.80 -5.79 -22.41
N SER A 499 -1.58 -4.54 -22.84
CA SER A 499 -0.47 -4.17 -23.73
C SER A 499 0.88 -4.55 -23.11
N VAL A 500 1.08 -4.30 -21.80
CA VAL A 500 2.28 -4.74 -21.08
C VAL A 500 2.48 -6.26 -21.18
N THR A 501 1.43 -7.06 -20.93
CA THR A 501 1.55 -8.52 -20.98
C THR A 501 1.73 -9.11 -22.38
N LEU A 502 1.18 -8.46 -23.41
CA LEU A 502 1.27 -8.91 -24.81
C LEU A 502 2.60 -8.54 -25.45
N ASN A 503 3.00 -7.28 -25.30
CA ASN A 503 4.25 -6.77 -25.87
C ASN A 503 5.46 -7.45 -25.21
N PHE A 504 5.34 -7.80 -23.92
CA PHE A 504 6.40 -8.42 -23.14
C PHE A 504 5.90 -9.66 -22.36
N PRO A 505 5.74 -10.82 -23.03
CA PRO A 505 5.18 -12.03 -22.42
C PRO A 505 5.92 -12.53 -21.17
N PHE A 506 7.24 -12.26 -21.08
CA PHE A 506 8.03 -12.58 -19.89
C PHE A 506 7.44 -11.96 -18.61
N PHE A 507 7.10 -10.67 -18.64
CA PHE A 507 6.49 -10.00 -17.48
C PHE A 507 5.12 -10.61 -17.17
N GLY A 508 4.30 -10.91 -18.19
CA GLY A 508 3.01 -11.56 -17.99
C GLY A 508 3.10 -12.93 -17.29
N VAL A 509 4.09 -13.75 -17.64
CA VAL A 509 4.34 -15.04 -16.97
C VAL A 509 4.75 -14.83 -15.51
N VAL A 510 5.66 -13.88 -15.24
CA VAL A 510 6.07 -13.53 -13.86
C VAL A 510 4.86 -13.03 -13.07
N PHE A 511 4.05 -12.15 -13.65
CA PHE A 511 2.90 -11.54 -13.01
C PHE A 511 1.81 -12.55 -12.69
N PHE A 512 1.66 -13.59 -13.50
CA PHE A 512 0.72 -14.69 -13.27
C PHE A 512 1.19 -15.60 -12.13
N TRP A 513 2.42 -16.12 -12.20
CA TRP A 513 2.94 -17.06 -11.19
C TRP A 513 3.13 -16.42 -9.81
N ALA A 514 3.48 -15.13 -9.76
CA ALA A 514 3.58 -14.37 -8.53
C ALA A 514 2.29 -14.38 -7.68
N GLN A 515 1.13 -14.59 -8.31
CA GLN A 515 -0.17 -14.53 -7.65
C GLN A 515 -0.42 -15.79 -6.83
N PHE A 516 0.02 -16.95 -7.32
CA PHE A 516 0.01 -18.18 -6.54
C PHE A 516 0.94 -18.06 -5.32
N LEU A 517 2.09 -17.40 -5.48
CA LEU A 517 2.99 -17.13 -4.35
C LEU A 517 2.35 -16.19 -3.32
N PHE A 518 1.67 -15.12 -3.77
CA PHE A 518 0.90 -14.23 -2.91
C PHE A 518 -0.20 -14.99 -2.14
N LEU A 519 -1.01 -15.79 -2.83
CA LEU A 519 -2.09 -16.58 -2.24
C LEU A 519 -1.56 -17.59 -1.21
N GLY A 520 -0.45 -18.26 -1.51
CA GLY A 520 0.21 -19.20 -0.61
C GLY A 520 0.78 -18.53 0.63
N LEU A 521 1.51 -17.41 0.47
CA LEU A 521 2.07 -16.69 1.61
C LEU A 521 1.00 -16.07 2.51
N TYR A 522 -0.09 -15.55 1.92
CA TYR A 522 -1.25 -15.10 2.69
C TYR A 522 -1.84 -16.25 3.52
N LEU A 523 -2.05 -17.43 2.93
CA LEU A 523 -2.60 -18.57 3.66
C LEU A 523 -1.70 -19.00 4.83
N VAL A 524 -0.39 -19.09 4.60
CA VAL A 524 0.59 -19.44 5.64
C VAL A 524 0.58 -18.42 6.77
N THR A 525 0.61 -17.13 6.45
CA THR A 525 0.60 -16.05 7.46
C THR A 525 -0.72 -15.98 8.21
N PHE A 526 -1.86 -16.10 7.52
CA PHE A 526 -3.19 -16.14 8.13
C PHE A 526 -3.34 -17.31 9.12
N LEU A 527 -2.96 -18.53 8.72
CA LEU A 527 -2.98 -19.70 9.60
C LEU A 527 -2.02 -19.52 10.78
N ALA A 528 -0.80 -19.03 10.53
CA ALA A 528 0.17 -18.78 11.59
C ALA A 528 -0.37 -17.79 12.65
N VAL A 529 -1.04 -16.71 12.25
CA VAL A 529 -1.61 -15.74 13.18
C VAL A 529 -2.81 -16.32 13.94
N LEU A 530 -3.65 -17.13 13.27
CA LEU A 530 -4.79 -17.79 13.88
C LEU A 530 -4.36 -18.76 14.98
N PHE A 531 -3.28 -19.53 14.76
CA PHE A 531 -2.74 -20.46 15.76
C PHE A 531 -1.83 -19.81 16.82
N ARG A 532 -1.11 -18.73 16.48
CA ARG A 532 -0.12 -18.07 17.38
C ARG A 532 -0.69 -16.92 18.21
N SER A 533 -2.00 -16.70 18.14
CA SER A 533 -2.72 -15.52 18.67
C SER A 533 -2.42 -15.14 20.14
N GLN A 534 -1.91 -16.06 20.97
CA GLN A 534 -1.60 -15.81 22.38
C GLN A 534 -0.25 -15.11 22.65
N ASN A 535 0.80 -15.30 21.83
CA ASN A 535 2.17 -14.85 22.19
C ASN A 535 2.66 -13.58 21.48
N PHE A 536 1.85 -13.02 20.55
CA PHE A 536 2.27 -11.85 19.76
C PHE A 536 2.22 -10.54 20.56
N GLY A 537 1.27 -10.42 21.50
CA GLY A 537 1.13 -9.22 22.34
C GLY A 537 2.24 -9.06 23.37
N GLU A 538 2.75 -10.16 23.91
CA GLU A 538 3.87 -10.13 24.87
C GLU A 538 5.17 -9.70 24.20
N ARG A 539 5.48 -10.23 23.01
CA ARG A 539 6.68 -9.85 22.25
C ARG A 539 6.72 -8.39 21.87
N GLN A 540 5.57 -7.82 21.50
CA GLN A 540 5.52 -6.41 21.11
C GLN A 540 5.71 -5.48 22.31
N LEU A 541 5.20 -5.86 23.49
CA LEU A 541 5.45 -5.15 24.75
C LEU A 541 6.91 -5.29 25.22
N ASP A 542 7.54 -6.44 24.96
CA ASP A 542 8.95 -6.67 25.29
C ASP A 542 9.88 -5.88 24.37
N GLU A 543 9.61 -5.87 23.04
CA GLU A 543 10.31 -4.99 22.08
C GLU A 543 10.13 -3.50 22.47
N ASP A 544 8.93 -3.09 22.87
CA ASP A 544 8.66 -1.71 23.35
C ASP A 544 9.46 -1.37 24.63
N ALA A 545 9.67 -2.34 25.52
CA ALA A 545 10.41 -2.15 26.75
C ALA A 545 11.93 -2.04 26.52
N GLU A 546 12.48 -2.87 25.63
CA GLU A 546 13.89 -2.84 25.24
C GLU A 546 14.24 -1.51 24.53
N GLU A 547 13.41 -1.06 23.59
CA GLU A 547 13.65 0.18 22.84
C GLU A 547 13.55 1.44 23.73
N ALA A 548 12.60 1.47 24.68
CA ALA A 548 12.51 2.57 25.65
C ALA A 548 13.74 2.64 26.56
N GLU A 549 14.39 1.51 26.84
CA GLU A 549 15.66 1.46 27.55
C GLU A 549 16.80 2.03 26.69
N GLU A 550 16.87 1.68 25.40
CA GLU A 550 17.85 2.24 24.46
C GLU A 550 17.70 3.76 24.31
N GLU A 551 16.48 4.27 24.12
CA GLU A 551 16.21 5.72 24.05
C GLU A 551 16.57 6.44 25.37
N GLY A 552 16.27 5.81 26.51
CA GLY A 552 16.66 6.33 27.83
C GLY A 552 18.18 6.40 28.00
N LEU A 553 18.91 5.40 27.51
CA LEU A 553 20.37 5.38 27.50
C LEU A 553 20.97 6.44 26.56
N LEU A 554 20.38 6.65 25.39
CA LEU A 554 20.80 7.71 24.47
C LEU A 554 20.53 9.11 25.05
N ALA A 555 19.35 9.34 25.62
CA ALA A 555 18.98 10.62 26.23
C ALA A 555 19.85 10.94 27.47
N THR A 556 20.19 9.93 28.28
CA THR A 556 21.10 10.11 29.42
C THR A 556 22.54 10.33 28.98
N THR A 557 22.97 9.71 27.88
CA THR A 557 24.30 9.94 27.28
C THR A 557 24.41 11.35 26.71
N ASP A 558 23.39 11.83 26.01
CA ASP A 558 23.31 13.21 25.51
C ASP A 558 23.30 14.24 26.64
N ARG A 559 22.52 13.98 27.70
CA ARG A 559 22.51 14.85 28.89
C ARG A 559 23.88 14.87 29.57
N ARG A 560 24.57 13.73 29.66
CA ARG A 560 25.92 13.63 30.22
C ARG A 560 26.95 14.34 29.35
N PHE A 561 26.86 14.21 28.02
CA PHE A 561 27.69 14.96 27.08
C PHE A 561 27.44 16.46 27.17
N ASN A 562 26.19 16.91 27.30
CA ASN A 562 25.86 18.32 27.46
C ASN A 562 26.36 18.90 28.78
N VAL A 563 26.25 18.15 29.88
CA VAL A 563 26.81 18.55 31.19
C VAL A 563 28.33 18.62 31.14
N THR A 564 28.98 17.61 30.54
CA THR A 564 30.44 17.60 30.36
C THR A 564 30.90 18.75 29.45
N ARG A 565 30.14 19.07 28.40
CA ARG A 565 30.39 20.21 27.50
C ARG A 565 30.19 21.55 28.21
N GLN A 566 29.20 21.68 29.08
CA GLN A 566 28.98 22.88 29.91
C GLN A 566 30.12 23.10 30.92
N ASP A 567 30.62 22.02 31.53
CA ASP A 567 31.79 22.08 32.42
C ASP A 567 33.08 22.44 31.65
N ILE A 568 33.30 21.89 30.46
CA ILE A 568 34.46 22.21 29.61
C ILE A 568 34.40 23.66 29.09
N THR A 569 33.20 24.19 28.82
CA THR A 569 33.01 25.58 28.34
C THR A 569 32.93 26.62 29.45
N GLY A 570 33.11 26.23 30.73
CA GLY A 570 33.30 27.15 31.85
C GLY A 570 32.10 28.07 32.14
N ARG A 571 30.89 27.71 31.72
CA ARG A 571 29.67 28.51 31.90
C ARG A 571 28.97 28.17 33.23
N ALA A 572 29.71 28.19 34.33
CA ALA A 572 29.11 28.15 35.66
C ALA A 572 28.48 29.52 35.97
N SER A 573 27.15 29.55 36.11
CA SER A 573 26.39 30.70 36.57
C SER A 573 26.90 31.15 37.96
N ARG A 574 27.65 32.25 38.00
CA ARG A 574 27.99 32.98 39.23
C ARG A 574 26.72 33.67 39.74
N SER A 575 25.95 32.97 40.56
CA SER A 575 24.93 33.61 41.41
C SER A 575 25.65 34.36 42.54
N GLY A 576 25.55 35.69 42.53
CA GLY A 576 26.20 36.58 43.48
C GLY A 576 25.60 36.46 44.88
N ARG A 577 26.48 36.17 45.85
CA ARG A 577 26.24 36.37 47.27
C ARG A 577 26.66 37.80 47.62
N SER A 578 25.69 38.65 47.93
CA SER A 578 25.91 39.96 48.54
C SER A 578 25.88 39.75 50.05
N ASP A 579 27.06 39.86 50.66
CA ASP A 579 27.23 40.29 52.05
C ASP A 579 27.71 41.75 51.99
N ASN A 580 27.17 42.55 52.91
CA ASN A 580 27.27 44.01 53.13
C ASN A 580 26.32 44.91 52.36
#